data_AF-A0A953R2S1-F1
#
_entry.id   AF-A0A953R2S1-F1
#
_cell.length_a   1.000
_cell.length_b   1.000
_cell.length_c   1.000
_cell.angle_alpha   90.00
_cell.angle_beta   90.00
_cell.angle_gamma   90.00
#
_symmetry.space_group_name_H-M   'P 1'
#
loop_
_entity.id
_entity.type
_entity.pdbx_description
1 polymer ?
#
loop_
_entity_poly.entity_id
_entity_poly.type
_entity_poly.pdbx_seq_one_letter_code
_entity_poly.pdbx_strand_id
1 'polypeptide(L)'
;MAILFWEKIRQPWGAFSRRDLFRQGGLLAAAQALGGNVRRAVAAPLSLGPDMYRSIGVRPVINARGTFTIITGSQTLPEVKHAMDLASRSFIDMDELMDGVGKRLAELSGAEWGIVTAGCCAAITHCTCAAIAGGNPERMQRLPNVAGLKNEVIVPAYSHNVYDHAARMVGVKLVVVHDKAELEPAFNERTAMVYILGGPNDDGPLGTRVVAEVARRKNVPVLVDAAAEILTLKPNVHLERGANAVAYSGGKCIRGPQAAGLLLGDKSLLQGAWINSAPHHAFGRSLKVGKEEIMGMLAAVEMWVKRDHKAEWAEWESWLDRISTSVKRVDGVTTKVNQPSPDLSNRTPELVVQWDGAKLGITGQEMAKLLRDTDPRIIVARGTGNRPASMASTVAIVPYQMQPGDEKVVAGRLYALLSKPPKIEDPAPPPQGQSATLAGQWELHLDFVHLTADHTLMLEQDGTRLMGTHHGEFASGDLNGTVAANAVRFQSSLPTDGTRVSFQFTGTAENGKMSGTVALGEYGEAKWTATKHQYRTGGRRG
;
A
#
# COMPACT_ATOMS: atom_id res chain seq x y z
N MET A 1 12.20 1.55 2.44
CA MET A 1 11.89 1.03 1.09
C MET A 1 10.70 1.72 0.39
N ALA A 2 9.95 2.62 1.06
CA ALA A 2 8.87 3.43 0.46
C ALA A 2 9.36 4.62 -0.39
N ILE A 3 10.58 5.10 -0.15
CA ILE A 3 11.16 6.28 -0.82
C ILE A 3 11.54 5.99 -2.29
N LEU A 4 11.91 4.75 -2.62
CA LEU A 4 12.32 4.35 -3.98
C LEU A 4 11.16 4.14 -4.96
N PHE A 5 9.91 4.08 -4.49
CA PHE A 5 8.74 3.95 -5.37
C PHE A 5 8.38 5.29 -6.03
N TRP A 6 8.61 6.40 -5.33
CA TRP A 6 8.28 7.75 -5.80
C TRP A 6 9.37 8.40 -6.65
N GLU A 7 10.65 8.08 -6.44
CA GLU A 7 11.76 8.62 -7.24
C GLU A 7 11.76 8.16 -8.70
N LYS A 8 11.04 7.08 -9.04
CA LYS A 8 10.99 6.53 -10.41
C LYS A 8 9.93 7.14 -11.33
N ILE A 9 9.15 8.13 -10.88
CA ILE A 9 8.19 8.90 -11.72
C ILE A 9 8.87 10.20 -12.21
N ARG A 10 10.04 10.05 -12.84
CA ARG A 10 10.85 11.18 -13.33
C ARG A 10 10.68 11.49 -14.83
N GLN A 11 9.52 11.22 -15.43
CA GLN A 11 9.21 11.71 -16.78
C GLN A 11 7.76 12.21 -16.94
N PRO A 12 7.55 13.51 -17.24
CA PRO A 12 6.22 14.14 -17.33
C PRO A 12 5.36 13.72 -18.54
N TRP A 13 5.86 12.80 -19.38
CA TRP A 13 5.16 12.32 -20.58
C TRP A 13 4.71 10.86 -20.51
N GLY A 14 4.94 10.15 -19.39
CA GLY A 14 4.67 8.71 -19.27
C GLY A 14 3.38 8.29 -18.54
N ALA A 15 2.51 9.21 -18.12
CA ALA A 15 1.26 8.85 -17.45
C ALA A 15 0.07 8.90 -18.43
N PHE A 16 -0.55 7.75 -18.67
CA PHE A 16 -1.76 7.64 -19.48
C PHE A 16 -2.95 8.30 -18.76
N SER A 17 -3.58 9.27 -19.42
CA SER A 17 -4.80 9.91 -18.93
C SER A 17 -6.04 9.10 -19.32
N ARG A 18 -7.18 9.30 -18.66
CA ARG A 18 -8.48 8.77 -19.12
C ARG A 18 -8.88 9.21 -20.55
N ARG A 19 -8.23 10.23 -21.13
CA ARG A 19 -8.44 10.62 -22.54
C ARG A 19 -7.74 9.68 -23.52
N ASP A 20 -6.69 8.98 -23.10
CA ASP A 20 -6.06 7.90 -23.89
C ASP A 20 -6.98 6.66 -24.00
N LEU A 21 -8.02 6.58 -23.15
CA LEU A 21 -9.02 5.52 -23.13
C LEU A 21 -9.88 5.48 -24.41
N PHE A 22 -10.05 6.61 -25.10
CA PHE A 22 -10.86 6.68 -26.33
C PHE A 22 -10.06 6.40 -27.61
N ARG A 23 -8.72 6.55 -27.59
CA ARG A 23 -7.85 6.09 -28.70
C ARG A 23 -7.52 4.58 -28.63
N GLN A 24 -7.84 3.92 -27.51
CA GLN A 24 -7.56 2.49 -27.26
C GLN A 24 -8.52 1.50 -27.96
N GLY A 25 -9.50 1.96 -28.76
CA GLY A 25 -10.41 1.06 -29.49
C GLY A 25 -9.66 0.02 -30.34
N GLY A 26 -8.59 0.43 -31.04
CA GLY A 26 -7.75 -0.47 -31.85
C GLY A 26 -6.86 -1.40 -31.03
N LEU A 27 -6.29 -0.91 -29.92
CA LEU A 27 -5.45 -1.70 -28.99
C LEU A 27 -6.26 -2.78 -28.27
N LEU A 28 -7.49 -2.45 -27.85
CA LEU A 28 -8.41 -3.39 -27.21
C LEU A 28 -8.91 -4.45 -28.20
N ALA A 29 -9.21 -4.07 -29.46
CA ALA A 29 -9.58 -5.02 -30.51
C ALA A 29 -8.42 -5.95 -30.90
N ALA A 30 -7.19 -5.45 -30.98
CA ALA A 30 -6.01 -6.28 -31.26
C ALA A 30 -5.68 -7.22 -30.09
N ALA A 31 -5.82 -6.75 -28.85
CA ALA A 31 -5.67 -7.60 -27.66
C ALA A 31 -6.77 -8.67 -27.58
N GLN A 32 -7.96 -8.40 -28.13
CA GLN A 32 -9.02 -9.41 -28.26
C GLN A 32 -8.63 -10.56 -29.20
N ALA A 33 -8.01 -10.23 -30.33
CA ALA A 33 -7.53 -11.22 -31.31
C ALA A 33 -6.40 -12.13 -30.77
N LEU A 34 -5.67 -11.67 -29.74
CA LEU A 34 -4.57 -12.40 -29.10
C LEU A 34 -5.00 -13.20 -27.86
N GLY A 35 -6.29 -13.54 -27.77
CA GLY A 35 -6.86 -14.36 -26.70
C GLY A 35 -7.33 -13.57 -25.46
N GLY A 36 -7.26 -12.23 -25.50
CA GLY A 36 -7.95 -11.36 -24.56
C GLY A 36 -9.44 -11.27 -24.89
N ASN A 37 -10.31 -10.98 -23.93
CA ASN A 37 -11.64 -10.44 -24.26
C ASN A 37 -11.93 -9.22 -23.39
N VAL A 38 -12.72 -8.26 -23.88
CA VAL A 38 -13.21 -7.14 -23.06
C VAL A 38 -14.67 -7.44 -22.74
N ARG A 39 -14.92 -8.24 -21.70
CA ARG A 39 -16.30 -8.44 -21.23
C ARG A 39 -16.64 -7.31 -20.27
N ARG A 40 -17.64 -6.48 -20.60
CA ARG A 40 -18.27 -5.60 -19.61
C ARG A 40 -19.26 -6.43 -18.81
N ALA A 41 -19.11 -6.44 -17.50
CA ALA A 41 -20.12 -6.98 -16.61
C ALA A 41 -21.14 -5.87 -16.31
N VAL A 42 -22.42 -6.13 -16.55
CA VAL A 42 -23.52 -5.22 -16.21
C VAL A 42 -23.97 -5.58 -14.80
N ALA A 43 -24.10 -4.59 -13.92
CA ALA A 43 -24.55 -4.82 -12.55
C ALA A 43 -26.01 -5.32 -12.55
N ALA A 44 -26.24 -6.42 -11.87
CA ALA A 44 -27.49 -7.12 -11.64
C ALA A 44 -27.56 -7.49 -10.14
N PRO A 45 -28.66 -8.10 -9.66
CA PRO A 45 -28.73 -8.61 -8.28
C PRO A 45 -27.54 -9.51 -7.93
N LEU A 46 -27.17 -9.54 -6.65
CA LEU A 46 -26.12 -10.43 -6.15
C LEU A 46 -26.51 -11.89 -6.42
N SER A 47 -25.66 -12.61 -7.15
CA SER A 47 -25.80 -14.05 -7.38
C SER A 47 -24.80 -14.80 -6.53
N LEU A 48 -25.26 -15.68 -5.64
CA LEU A 48 -24.38 -16.50 -4.80
C LEU A 48 -23.90 -17.74 -5.59
N GLY A 49 -22.82 -17.56 -6.37
CA GLY A 49 -22.22 -18.62 -7.18
C GLY A 49 -20.87 -18.20 -7.80
N PRO A 50 -20.30 -18.99 -8.72
CA PRO A 50 -19.00 -18.70 -9.34
C PRO A 50 -18.89 -17.31 -10.01
N ASP A 51 -20.03 -16.77 -10.46
CA ASP A 51 -20.12 -15.46 -11.09
C ASP A 51 -20.52 -14.31 -10.14
N MET A 52 -20.45 -14.50 -8.81
CA MET A 52 -20.88 -13.51 -7.81
C MET A 52 -20.31 -12.11 -8.03
N TYR A 53 -18.99 -11.98 -8.23
CA TYR A 53 -18.40 -10.67 -8.53
C TYR A 53 -18.89 -10.12 -9.87
N ARG A 54 -19.02 -10.97 -10.88
CA ARG A 54 -19.48 -10.55 -12.22
C ARG A 54 -20.93 -10.10 -12.19
N SER A 55 -21.78 -10.71 -11.35
CA SER A 55 -23.18 -10.34 -11.25
C SER A 55 -23.35 -8.89 -10.80
N ILE A 56 -22.39 -8.32 -10.07
CA ILE A 56 -22.39 -6.91 -9.64
C ILE A 56 -21.42 -6.02 -10.43
N GLY A 57 -20.96 -6.46 -11.61
CA GLY A 57 -20.10 -5.65 -12.48
C GLY A 57 -18.59 -5.76 -12.19
N VAL A 58 -18.18 -6.58 -11.21
CA VAL A 58 -16.77 -6.73 -10.80
C VAL A 58 -16.12 -7.92 -11.51
N ARG A 59 -14.97 -7.69 -12.15
CA ARG A 59 -14.21 -8.76 -12.82
C ARG A 59 -13.07 -9.27 -11.94
N PRO A 60 -13.06 -10.56 -11.57
CA PRO A 60 -11.95 -11.18 -10.85
C PRO A 60 -10.61 -11.03 -11.60
N VAL A 61 -9.51 -11.15 -10.86
CA VAL A 61 -8.15 -11.07 -11.38
C VAL A 61 -7.31 -12.24 -10.88
N ILE A 62 -6.34 -12.67 -11.68
CA ILE A 62 -5.23 -13.50 -11.24
C ILE A 62 -4.20 -12.58 -10.58
N ASN A 63 -3.87 -12.87 -9.31
CA ASN A 63 -2.93 -12.06 -8.53
C ASN A 63 -1.50 -12.61 -8.65
N ALA A 64 -0.75 -12.05 -9.60
CA ALA A 64 0.68 -12.29 -9.79
C ALA A 64 1.55 -11.14 -9.22
N ARG A 65 1.00 -10.38 -8.26
CA ARG A 65 1.59 -9.16 -7.70
C ARG A 65 1.96 -9.29 -6.23
N GLY A 66 1.19 -10.04 -5.45
CA GLY A 66 1.39 -10.20 -4.01
C GLY A 66 0.22 -9.62 -3.18
N THR A 67 0.45 -9.34 -1.91
CA THR A 67 -0.61 -9.07 -0.91
C THR A 67 -1.04 -7.60 -0.85
N PHE A 68 -1.33 -6.99 -2.00
CA PHE A 68 -1.75 -5.58 -2.06
C PHE A 68 -3.24 -5.42 -1.78
N THR A 69 -3.61 -4.48 -0.91
CA THR A 69 -5.00 -4.24 -0.49
C THR A 69 -5.93 -3.90 -1.65
N ILE A 70 -5.44 -3.12 -2.64
CA ILE A 70 -6.19 -2.74 -3.84
C ILE A 70 -6.67 -3.93 -4.69
N ILE A 71 -6.12 -5.13 -4.45
CA ILE A 71 -6.48 -6.38 -5.11
C ILE A 71 -6.74 -7.49 -4.08
N THR A 72 -7.29 -7.10 -2.93
CA THR A 72 -7.83 -7.97 -1.88
C THR A 72 -6.82 -8.80 -1.08
N GLY A 73 -5.54 -8.41 -1.04
CA GLY A 73 -4.55 -9.07 -0.18
C GLY A 73 -4.33 -10.53 -0.58
N SER A 74 -4.57 -11.45 0.36
CA SER A 74 -4.46 -12.90 0.14
C SER A 74 -5.78 -13.63 0.11
N GLN A 75 -5.83 -14.76 -0.60
CA GLN A 75 -6.92 -15.70 -0.46
C GLN A 75 -6.75 -16.51 0.83
N THR A 76 -7.80 -16.51 1.66
CA THR A 76 -7.87 -17.29 2.88
C THR A 76 -7.73 -18.79 2.61
N LEU A 77 -7.09 -19.49 3.54
CA LEU A 77 -6.98 -20.95 3.50
C LEU A 77 -8.38 -21.61 3.57
N PRO A 78 -8.56 -22.83 3.03
CA PRO A 78 -9.81 -23.58 3.17
C PRO A 78 -10.28 -23.71 4.62
N GLU A 79 -9.37 -23.99 5.55
CA GLU A 79 -9.64 -24.14 6.98
C GLU A 79 -10.11 -22.82 7.61
N VAL A 80 -9.57 -21.69 7.15
CA VAL A 80 -9.99 -20.35 7.60
C VAL A 80 -11.43 -20.08 7.17
N LYS A 81 -11.76 -20.37 5.90
CA LYS A 81 -13.14 -20.22 5.39
C LYS A 81 -14.12 -21.10 6.15
N HIS A 82 -13.72 -22.34 6.43
CA HIS A 82 -14.55 -23.28 7.18
C HIS A 82 -14.74 -22.84 8.64
N ALA A 83 -13.69 -22.37 9.31
CA ALA A 83 -13.78 -21.84 10.67
C ALA A 83 -14.71 -20.62 10.75
N MET A 84 -14.63 -19.70 9.78
CA MET A 84 -15.54 -18.55 9.69
C MET A 84 -17.00 -18.98 9.50
N ASP A 85 -17.28 -19.94 8.60
CA ASP A 85 -18.62 -20.48 8.37
C ASP A 85 -19.19 -21.13 9.65
N LEU A 86 -18.41 -21.96 10.33
CA LEU A 86 -18.84 -22.57 11.60
C LEU A 86 -19.07 -21.53 12.70
N ALA A 87 -18.15 -20.59 12.86
CA ALA A 87 -18.26 -19.52 13.86
C ALA A 87 -19.53 -18.68 13.66
N SER A 88 -19.97 -18.48 12.42
CA SER A 88 -21.18 -17.69 12.11
C SER A 88 -22.48 -18.27 12.71
N ARG A 89 -22.49 -19.55 13.09
CA ARG A 89 -23.71 -20.30 13.46
C ARG A 89 -24.04 -20.35 14.95
N SER A 90 -23.19 -19.82 15.82
CA SER A 90 -23.38 -19.87 17.29
C SER A 90 -23.30 -18.48 17.94
N PHE A 91 -24.14 -18.21 18.94
CA PHE A 91 -23.93 -17.06 19.83
C PHE A 91 -22.96 -17.44 20.95
N ILE A 92 -22.04 -16.55 21.29
CA ILE A 92 -21.02 -16.75 22.33
C ILE A 92 -20.82 -15.45 23.10
N ASP A 93 -20.19 -15.54 24.28
CA ASP A 93 -19.63 -14.40 24.96
C ASP A 93 -18.25 -14.06 24.36
N MET A 94 -18.03 -12.78 24.01
CA MET A 94 -16.81 -12.36 23.32
C MET A 94 -15.59 -12.36 24.24
N ASP A 95 -15.76 -12.15 25.54
CA ASP A 95 -14.66 -12.20 26.50
C ASP A 95 -14.25 -13.65 26.76
N GLU A 96 -15.22 -14.58 26.87
CA GLU A 96 -14.92 -16.02 26.91
C GLU A 96 -14.19 -16.49 25.65
N LEU A 97 -14.65 -16.04 24.47
CA LEU A 97 -13.97 -16.33 23.21
C LEU A 97 -12.54 -15.80 23.20
N MET A 98 -12.33 -14.54 23.58
CA MET A 98 -10.99 -13.94 23.54
C MET A 98 -10.06 -14.53 24.62
N ASP A 99 -10.59 -14.96 25.77
CA ASP A 99 -9.82 -15.70 26.76
C ASP A 99 -9.30 -17.04 26.21
N GLY A 100 -10.17 -17.82 25.56
CA GLY A 100 -9.79 -19.08 24.92
C GLY A 100 -8.81 -18.88 23.75
N VAL A 101 -9.11 -17.94 22.86
CA VAL A 101 -8.26 -17.63 21.69
C VAL A 101 -6.91 -17.08 22.14
N GLY A 102 -6.88 -16.17 23.11
CA GLY A 102 -5.66 -15.56 23.61
C GLY A 102 -4.71 -16.56 24.26
N LYS A 103 -5.24 -17.48 25.07
CA LYS A 103 -4.48 -18.62 25.61
C LYS A 103 -3.91 -19.49 24.50
N ARG A 104 -4.72 -19.82 23.48
CA ARG A 104 -4.25 -20.68 22.39
C ARG A 104 -3.18 -19.99 21.52
N LEU A 105 -3.31 -18.70 21.28
CA LEU A 105 -2.30 -17.92 20.58
C LEU A 105 -0.99 -17.83 21.37
N ALA A 106 -1.05 -17.67 22.69
CA ALA A 106 0.11 -17.75 23.58
C ALA A 106 0.79 -19.12 23.45
N GLU A 107 -0.01 -20.19 23.56
CA GLU A 107 0.45 -21.56 23.36
C GLU A 107 1.05 -21.83 21.98
N LEU A 108 0.72 -21.10 20.92
CA LEU A 108 1.30 -21.33 19.59
C LEU A 108 2.52 -20.46 19.32
N SER A 109 2.55 -19.25 19.89
CA SER A 109 3.56 -18.22 19.60
C SER A 109 4.71 -18.15 20.59
N GLY A 110 4.50 -18.62 21.82
CA GLY A 110 5.45 -18.40 22.92
C GLY A 110 5.33 -17.00 23.55
N ALA A 111 4.36 -16.19 23.14
CA ALA A 111 3.98 -14.97 23.85
C ALA A 111 3.21 -15.30 25.14
N GLU A 112 3.04 -14.32 26.03
CA GLU A 112 2.20 -14.50 27.23
C GLU A 112 0.70 -14.48 26.92
N TRP A 113 0.29 -13.76 25.86
CA TRP A 113 -1.09 -13.65 25.40
C TRP A 113 -1.17 -13.28 23.92
N GLY A 114 -2.38 -13.42 23.33
CA GLY A 114 -2.68 -12.99 21.97
C GLY A 114 -4.06 -12.37 21.82
N ILE A 115 -4.21 -11.48 20.83
CA ILE A 115 -5.48 -10.83 20.47
C ILE A 115 -5.63 -10.81 18.96
N VAL A 116 -6.83 -11.11 18.48
CA VAL A 116 -7.19 -10.87 17.08
C VAL A 116 -7.90 -9.52 16.97
N THR A 117 -7.53 -8.73 15.95
CA THR A 117 -8.00 -7.34 15.76
C THR A 117 -8.53 -7.12 14.35
N ALA A 118 -9.22 -5.99 14.11
CA ALA A 118 -9.65 -5.57 12.77
C ALA A 118 -8.48 -4.99 11.95
N GLY A 119 -7.53 -5.85 11.60
CA GLY A 119 -6.32 -5.50 10.87
C GLY A 119 -5.17 -5.10 11.78
N CYS A 120 -3.97 -4.99 11.21
CA CYS A 120 -2.76 -4.61 11.97
C CYS A 120 -2.85 -3.18 12.51
N CYS A 121 -3.45 -2.25 11.76
CA CYS A 121 -3.69 -0.89 12.25
C CYS A 121 -4.53 -0.90 13.54
N ALA A 122 -5.57 -1.74 13.63
CA ALA A 122 -6.35 -1.84 14.86
C ALA A 122 -5.54 -2.41 16.03
N ALA A 123 -4.61 -3.34 15.78
CA ALA A 123 -3.68 -3.80 16.80
C ALA A 123 -2.79 -2.67 17.32
N ILE A 124 -2.24 -1.83 16.42
CA ILE A 124 -1.46 -0.65 16.80
C ILE A 124 -2.30 0.33 17.61
N THR A 125 -3.53 0.61 17.18
CA THR A 125 -4.45 1.50 17.90
C THR A 125 -4.80 0.95 19.28
N HIS A 126 -5.17 -0.34 19.41
CA HIS A 126 -5.52 -0.94 20.69
C HIS A 126 -4.35 -0.95 21.67
N CYS A 127 -3.14 -1.27 21.18
CA CYS A 127 -1.92 -1.21 21.98
C CYS A 127 -1.60 0.24 22.42
N THR A 128 -1.82 1.22 21.54
CA THR A 128 -1.66 2.64 21.88
C THR A 128 -2.67 3.08 22.95
N CYS A 129 -3.94 2.68 22.83
CA CYS A 129 -4.95 2.93 23.88
C CYS A 129 -4.56 2.30 25.22
N ALA A 130 -4.07 1.05 25.21
CA ALA A 130 -3.61 0.36 26.40
C ALA A 130 -2.41 1.04 27.05
N ALA A 131 -1.45 1.54 26.26
CA ALA A 131 -0.28 2.25 26.76
C ALA A 131 -0.62 3.59 27.46
N ILE A 132 -1.72 4.24 27.06
CA ILE A 132 -2.17 5.52 27.62
C ILE A 132 -3.13 5.31 28.80
N ALA A 133 -4.17 4.49 28.59
CA ALA A 133 -5.29 4.36 29.51
C ALA A 133 -5.25 3.07 30.34
N GLY A 134 -4.50 2.05 29.91
CA GLY A 134 -4.56 0.71 30.47
C GLY A 134 -6.01 0.19 30.48
N GLY A 135 -6.40 -0.47 31.57
CA GLY A 135 -7.78 -0.86 31.84
C GLY A 135 -8.57 0.14 32.70
N ASN A 136 -8.14 1.40 32.81
CA ASN A 136 -8.85 2.41 33.63
C ASN A 136 -10.02 3.02 32.83
N PRO A 137 -11.29 2.77 33.19
CA PRO A 137 -12.44 3.21 32.40
C PRO A 137 -12.53 4.72 32.25
N GLU A 138 -12.18 5.51 33.26
CA GLU A 138 -12.22 6.98 33.18
C GLU A 138 -11.24 7.50 32.12
N ARG A 139 -10.03 6.94 32.07
CA ARG A 139 -9.05 7.30 31.03
C ARG A 139 -9.49 6.83 29.66
N MET A 140 -10.05 5.63 29.57
CA MET A 140 -10.52 5.05 28.30
C MET A 140 -11.63 5.89 27.68
N GLN A 141 -12.60 6.38 28.48
CA GLN A 141 -13.69 7.23 28.00
C GLN A 141 -13.23 8.62 27.51
N ARG A 142 -12.03 9.05 27.91
CA ARG A 142 -11.48 10.34 27.46
C ARG A 142 -10.84 10.25 26.08
N LEU A 143 -10.38 9.08 25.63
CA LEU A 143 -9.75 8.94 24.32
C LEU A 143 -10.72 9.33 23.19
N PRO A 144 -10.27 10.10 22.17
CA PRO A 144 -8.88 10.45 21.86
C PRO A 144 -8.38 11.76 22.50
N ASN A 145 -9.12 12.37 23.42
CA ASN A 145 -8.63 13.53 24.17
C ASN A 145 -7.64 13.07 25.26
N VAL A 146 -6.34 13.24 24.96
CA VAL A 146 -5.23 12.84 25.82
C VAL A 146 -4.75 13.94 26.78
N ALA A 147 -5.50 15.02 26.96
CA ALA A 147 -5.11 16.10 27.87
C ALA A 147 -4.94 15.60 29.32
N GLY A 148 -3.74 15.76 29.89
CA GLY A 148 -3.41 15.26 31.24
C GLY A 148 -3.09 13.75 31.29
N LEU A 149 -3.00 13.09 30.14
CA LEU A 149 -2.53 11.71 30.00
C LEU A 149 -1.19 11.70 29.24
N LYS A 150 -0.53 10.54 29.21
CA LYS A 150 0.59 10.31 28.30
C LYS A 150 0.13 10.49 26.85
N ASN A 151 0.87 11.23 26.06
CA ASN A 151 0.44 11.65 24.72
C ASN A 151 1.57 11.65 23.67
N GLU A 152 2.74 11.07 23.97
CA GLU A 152 3.86 10.96 23.03
C GLU A 152 4.15 9.50 22.70
N VAL A 153 4.33 9.20 21.41
CA VAL A 153 4.83 7.91 20.92
C VAL A 153 6.17 8.15 20.22
N ILE A 154 7.23 7.51 20.70
CA ILE A 154 8.56 7.61 20.10
C ILE A 154 8.62 6.70 18.88
N VAL A 155 9.18 7.18 17.77
CA VAL A 155 9.28 6.42 16.50
C VAL A 155 10.67 6.63 15.88
N PRO A 156 11.45 5.57 15.62
CA PRO A 156 12.66 5.70 14.81
C PRO A 156 12.33 6.25 13.41
N ALA A 157 13.16 7.15 12.87
CA ALA A 157 12.90 7.80 11.58
C ALA A 157 12.70 6.79 10.43
N TYR A 158 13.35 5.62 10.46
CA TYR A 158 13.16 4.57 9.46
C TYR A 158 11.78 3.86 9.56
N SER A 159 11.13 3.96 10.72
CA SER A 159 9.81 3.38 10.99
C SER A 159 8.66 4.30 10.58
N HIS A 160 8.92 5.61 10.47
CA HIS A 160 7.94 6.63 10.15
C HIS A 160 7.30 6.39 8.77
N ASN A 161 5.99 6.12 8.73
CA ASN A 161 5.30 5.78 7.48
C ASN A 161 3.79 6.13 7.51
N VAL A 162 3.05 5.81 6.43
CA VAL A 162 1.60 6.09 6.30
C VAL A 162 0.73 5.50 7.43
N TYR A 163 1.15 4.41 8.06
CA TYR A 163 0.40 3.71 9.10
C TYR A 163 0.51 4.35 10.48
N ASP A 164 1.35 5.36 10.64
CA ASP A 164 1.48 6.21 11.83
C ASP A 164 0.13 6.80 12.29
N HIS A 165 -0.82 6.95 11.37
CA HIS A 165 -2.20 7.33 11.70
C HIS A 165 -2.86 6.39 12.72
N ALA A 166 -2.50 5.11 12.75
CA ALA A 166 -3.07 4.14 13.70
C ALA A 166 -2.75 4.48 15.17
N ALA A 167 -1.58 5.07 15.43
CA ALA A 167 -1.25 5.62 16.74
C ALA A 167 -1.85 7.03 16.90
N ARG A 168 -1.62 7.93 15.92
CA ARG A 168 -2.04 9.35 16.00
C ARG A 168 -3.54 9.54 16.17
N MET A 169 -4.38 8.65 15.63
CA MET A 169 -5.83 8.74 15.77
C MET A 169 -6.32 8.65 17.23
N VAL A 170 -5.48 8.16 18.15
CA VAL A 170 -5.75 8.13 19.59
C VAL A 170 -5.46 9.50 20.26
N GLY A 171 -4.94 10.47 19.51
CA GLY A 171 -4.62 11.83 19.97
C GLY A 171 -3.14 12.06 20.33
N VAL A 172 -2.27 11.06 20.12
CA VAL A 172 -0.85 11.16 20.43
C VAL A 172 -0.07 11.98 19.39
N LYS A 173 1.01 12.60 19.84
CA LYS A 173 2.07 13.18 19.02
C LYS A 173 3.18 12.15 18.80
N LEU A 174 3.72 12.10 17.58
CA LEU A 174 4.91 11.30 17.31
C LEU A 174 6.18 12.09 17.62
N VAL A 175 7.12 11.45 18.30
CA VAL A 175 8.46 11.96 18.58
C VAL A 175 9.45 11.15 17.75
N VAL A 176 9.89 11.73 16.64
CA VAL A 176 10.78 11.05 15.68
C VAL A 176 12.23 11.17 16.16
N VAL A 177 12.93 10.04 16.22
CA VAL A 177 14.35 9.97 16.60
C VAL A 177 15.19 9.39 15.45
N HIS A 178 16.36 9.97 15.20
CA HIS A 178 17.20 9.67 14.04
C HIS A 178 18.40 8.80 14.41
N ASP A 179 18.86 8.89 15.66
CA ASP A 179 19.98 8.13 16.15
C ASP A 179 19.86 7.81 17.66
N LYS A 180 20.86 7.10 18.18
CA LYS A 180 20.94 6.69 19.59
C LYS A 180 21.07 7.87 20.55
N ALA A 181 21.67 8.99 20.12
CA ALA A 181 21.83 10.18 20.95
C ALA A 181 20.49 10.89 21.17
N GLU A 182 19.59 10.85 20.19
CA GLU A 182 18.21 11.35 20.32
C GLU A 182 17.28 10.40 21.09
N LEU A 183 17.56 9.09 21.10
CA LEU A 183 16.66 8.08 21.68
C LEU A 183 16.43 8.25 23.18
N GLU A 184 17.48 8.25 24.00
CA GLU A 184 17.34 8.31 25.47
C GLU A 184 16.70 9.63 25.95
N PRO A 185 17.08 10.82 25.43
CA PRO A 185 16.45 12.09 25.80
C PRO A 185 14.99 12.23 25.35
N ALA A 186 14.53 11.44 24.38
CA ALA A 186 13.14 11.48 23.92
C ALA A 186 12.14 10.93 24.97
N PHE A 187 12.60 10.09 25.91
CA PHE A 187 11.75 9.56 26.97
C PHE A 187 11.50 10.58 28.08
N ASN A 188 10.23 10.83 28.38
CA ASN A 188 9.79 11.75 29.43
C ASN A 188 8.44 11.30 30.03
N GLU A 189 7.86 12.07 30.97
CA GLU A 189 6.61 11.68 31.63
C GLU A 189 5.39 11.54 30.69
N ARG A 190 5.45 12.15 29.50
CA ARG A 190 4.41 12.09 28.46
C ARG A 190 4.54 10.89 27.54
N THR A 191 5.66 10.16 27.58
CA THR A 191 5.90 9.01 26.70
C THR A 191 5.01 7.83 27.05
N ALA A 192 4.11 7.48 26.14
CA ALA A 192 3.18 6.36 26.23
C ALA A 192 3.80 5.04 25.76
N MET A 193 4.46 5.05 24.60
CA MET A 193 4.89 3.84 23.89
C MET A 193 6.04 4.17 22.94
N VAL A 194 6.83 3.16 22.57
CA VAL A 194 7.70 3.22 21.38
C VAL A 194 7.11 2.36 20.27
N TYR A 195 7.08 2.89 19.05
CA TYR A 195 6.53 2.24 17.87
C TYR A 195 7.63 2.01 16.82
N ILE A 196 7.82 0.74 16.43
CA ILE A 196 8.86 0.31 15.49
C ILE A 196 8.21 -0.41 14.33
N LEU A 197 8.60 -0.08 13.09
CA LEU A 197 8.27 -0.87 11.91
C LEU A 197 9.31 -1.98 11.76
N GLY A 198 8.87 -3.24 11.74
CA GLY A 198 9.71 -4.39 11.43
C GLY A 198 10.34 -4.28 10.03
N GLY A 199 11.57 -4.77 9.90
CA GLY A 199 12.27 -4.80 8.61
C GLY A 199 13.78 -4.91 8.74
N PRO A 200 14.53 -4.64 7.66
CA PRO A 200 15.94 -5.02 7.54
C PRO A 200 16.90 -4.24 8.44
N ASN A 201 16.43 -3.16 9.09
CA ASN A 201 17.24 -2.31 9.97
C ASN A 201 17.08 -2.65 11.46
N ASP A 202 16.39 -3.74 11.79
CA ASP A 202 16.03 -4.06 13.18
C ASP A 202 17.22 -4.49 14.06
N ASP A 203 18.40 -4.71 13.46
CA ASP A 203 19.66 -4.93 14.17
C ASP A 203 20.55 -3.66 14.19
N GLY A 204 20.03 -2.52 13.75
CA GLY A 204 20.73 -1.23 13.69
C GLY A 204 20.78 -0.46 15.03
N PRO A 205 21.33 0.77 15.04
CA PRO A 205 21.49 1.59 16.25
C PRO A 205 20.16 2.03 16.91
N LEU A 206 19.06 1.92 16.16
CA LEU A 206 17.68 2.12 16.63
C LEU A 206 16.82 0.86 16.41
N GLY A 207 17.46 -0.32 16.35
CA GLY A 207 16.79 -1.61 16.24
C GLY A 207 16.06 -2.01 17.53
N THR A 208 15.15 -2.98 17.44
CA THR A 208 14.25 -3.37 18.54
C THR A 208 15.01 -3.69 19.82
N ARG A 209 16.15 -4.41 19.77
CA ARG A 209 16.94 -4.73 20.98
C ARG A 209 17.42 -3.48 21.72
N VAL A 210 17.99 -2.52 20.98
CA VAL A 210 18.55 -1.29 21.55
C VAL A 210 17.44 -0.42 22.13
N VAL A 211 16.34 -0.28 21.38
CA VAL A 211 15.18 0.51 21.81
C VAL A 211 14.51 -0.11 23.03
N ALA A 212 14.30 -1.43 23.02
CA ALA A 212 13.70 -2.16 24.12
C ALA A 212 14.54 -2.09 25.41
N GLU A 213 15.88 -2.12 25.31
CA GLU A 213 16.77 -1.93 26.46
C GLU A 213 16.53 -0.58 27.15
N VAL A 214 16.49 0.50 26.37
CA VAL A 214 16.24 1.85 26.89
C VAL A 214 14.82 1.97 27.45
N ALA A 215 13.81 1.54 26.69
CA ALA A 215 12.40 1.66 27.06
C ALA A 215 12.08 0.90 28.35
N ARG A 216 12.71 -0.27 28.57
CA ARG A 216 12.57 -1.07 29.80
C ARG A 216 13.03 -0.30 31.03
N ARG A 217 14.15 0.43 30.96
CA ARG A 217 14.62 1.30 32.07
C ARG A 217 13.67 2.45 32.39
N LYS A 218 12.83 2.84 31.43
CA LYS A 218 11.83 3.91 31.55
C LYS A 218 10.41 3.41 31.82
N ASN A 219 10.21 2.10 31.91
CA ASN A 219 8.89 1.47 32.04
C ASN A 219 7.91 1.93 30.94
N VAL A 220 8.38 1.98 29.68
CA VAL A 220 7.59 2.33 28.50
C VAL A 220 7.51 1.10 27.58
N PRO A 221 6.31 0.67 27.16
CA PRO A 221 6.17 -0.49 26.27
C PRO A 221 6.68 -0.22 24.85
N VAL A 222 7.23 -1.25 24.22
CA VAL A 222 7.63 -1.25 22.81
C VAL A 222 6.68 -2.12 22.00
N LEU A 223 6.12 -1.55 20.94
CA LEU A 223 5.31 -2.23 19.94
C LEU A 223 6.08 -2.32 18.61
N VAL A 224 6.19 -3.53 18.06
CA VAL A 224 6.69 -3.76 16.70
C VAL A 224 5.52 -4.01 15.74
N ASP A 225 5.41 -3.21 14.68
CA ASP A 225 4.56 -3.50 13.53
C ASP A 225 5.31 -4.38 12.53
N ALA A 226 4.98 -5.68 12.57
CA ALA A 226 5.44 -6.70 11.66
C ALA A 226 4.37 -7.02 10.59
N ALA A 227 3.51 -6.05 10.23
CA ALA A 227 2.38 -6.26 9.32
C ALA A 227 2.74 -6.92 8.00
N ALA A 228 3.93 -6.67 7.47
CA ALA A 228 4.38 -7.20 6.17
C ALA A 228 5.30 -8.41 6.28
N GLU A 229 5.64 -8.84 7.50
CA GLU A 229 6.57 -9.93 7.73
C GLU A 229 5.88 -11.30 7.73
N ILE A 230 6.67 -12.35 7.52
CA ILE A 230 6.23 -13.71 7.81
C ILE A 230 5.97 -13.88 9.32
N LEU A 231 5.00 -14.71 9.67
CA LEU A 231 4.70 -14.97 11.07
C LEU A 231 5.81 -15.81 11.71
N THR A 232 6.45 -15.28 12.74
CA THR A 232 7.42 -16.01 13.56
C THR A 232 6.75 -16.48 14.85
N LEU A 233 7.03 -17.71 15.27
CA LEU A 233 6.41 -18.34 16.44
C LEU A 233 7.44 -19.21 17.15
N LYS A 234 7.30 -19.33 18.48
CA LYS A 234 8.01 -20.27 19.36
C LYS A 234 9.50 -20.44 19.05
N PRO A 235 10.31 -19.43 19.39
CA PRO A 235 9.93 -18.14 19.94
C PRO A 235 9.60 -17.09 18.85
N ASN A 236 8.81 -16.07 19.21
CA ASN A 236 8.60 -14.93 18.32
C ASN A 236 9.81 -13.99 18.36
N VAL A 237 10.44 -13.74 17.20
CA VAL A 237 11.73 -13.03 17.12
C VAL A 237 11.68 -11.61 17.69
N HIS A 238 10.56 -10.91 17.55
CA HIS A 238 10.41 -9.53 18.02
C HIS A 238 10.26 -9.46 19.54
N LEU A 239 9.55 -10.43 20.11
CA LEU A 239 9.43 -10.58 21.57
C LEU A 239 10.78 -10.99 22.18
N GLU A 240 11.54 -11.88 21.53
CA GLU A 240 12.91 -12.20 21.97
C GLU A 240 13.86 -11.01 21.92
N ARG A 241 13.67 -10.11 20.95
CA ARG A 241 14.40 -8.85 20.87
C ARG A 241 13.98 -7.86 21.97
N GLY A 242 12.96 -8.18 22.75
CA GLY A 242 12.57 -7.44 23.95
C GLY A 242 11.36 -6.54 23.79
N ALA A 243 10.66 -6.60 22.65
CA ALA A 243 9.38 -5.91 22.47
C ALA A 243 8.32 -6.46 23.42
N ASN A 244 7.43 -5.60 23.90
CA ASN A 244 6.29 -5.99 24.75
C ASN A 244 5.11 -6.50 23.93
N ALA A 245 5.00 -6.04 22.68
CA ALA A 245 3.98 -6.50 21.76
C ALA A 245 4.47 -6.46 20.31
N VAL A 246 3.91 -7.35 19.49
CA VAL A 246 4.13 -7.40 18.04
C VAL A 246 2.81 -7.58 17.30
N ALA A 247 2.62 -6.78 16.26
CA ALA A 247 1.42 -6.78 15.44
C ALA A 247 1.68 -7.36 14.04
N TYR A 248 0.81 -8.23 13.56
CA TYR A 248 0.86 -8.81 12.21
C TYR A 248 -0.44 -8.57 11.44
N SER A 249 -0.35 -8.54 10.11
CA SER A 249 -1.53 -8.51 9.24
C SER A 249 -1.97 -9.93 8.89
N GLY A 250 -3.24 -10.27 9.15
CA GLY A 250 -3.81 -11.58 8.85
C GLY A 250 -3.92 -11.84 7.35
N GLY A 251 -4.41 -10.83 6.62
CA GLY A 251 -4.65 -10.88 5.18
C GLY A 251 -3.41 -10.88 4.28
N LYS A 252 -2.20 -11.04 4.81
CA LYS A 252 -0.96 -11.10 4.04
C LYS A 252 -0.35 -12.51 4.11
N CYS A 253 0.79 -12.65 4.78
CA CYS A 253 1.54 -13.89 4.75
C CYS A 253 0.81 -15.04 5.46
N ILE A 254 0.07 -14.71 6.51
CA ILE A 254 -0.68 -15.67 7.31
C ILE A 254 -1.82 -16.32 6.51
N ARG A 255 -2.32 -15.65 5.45
CA ARG A 255 -3.50 -16.07 4.67
C ARG A 255 -4.74 -16.28 5.56
N GLY A 256 -4.85 -15.46 6.60
CA GLY A 256 -6.05 -15.30 7.42
C GLY A 256 -7.04 -14.31 6.79
N PRO A 257 -8.17 -14.01 7.46
CA PRO A 257 -9.15 -13.05 6.96
C PRO A 257 -8.50 -11.71 6.59
N GLN A 258 -8.87 -11.16 5.43
CA GLN A 258 -8.18 -10.00 4.86
C GLN A 258 -8.19 -8.79 5.81
N ALA A 259 -9.33 -8.55 6.46
CA ALA A 259 -9.56 -7.42 7.36
C ALA A 259 -9.12 -7.69 8.81
N ALA A 260 -8.40 -8.78 9.08
CA ALA A 260 -7.98 -9.15 10.43
C ALA A 260 -6.47 -8.90 10.67
N GLY A 261 -6.11 -8.77 11.94
CA GLY A 261 -4.76 -8.60 12.46
C GLY A 261 -4.54 -9.46 13.69
N LEU A 262 -3.29 -9.57 14.10
CA LEU A 262 -2.86 -10.36 15.26
C LEU A 262 -1.93 -9.51 16.11
N LEU A 263 -2.20 -9.43 17.41
CA LEU A 263 -1.33 -8.80 18.41
C LEU A 263 -0.87 -9.88 19.39
N LEU A 264 0.44 -10.09 19.53
CA LEU A 264 1.03 -11.06 20.45
C LEU A 264 1.97 -10.33 21.40
N GLY A 265 2.02 -10.71 22.68
CA GLY A 265 2.92 -10.07 23.63
C GLY A 265 2.55 -10.26 25.10
N ASP A 266 2.95 -9.29 25.91
CA ASP A 266 2.76 -9.24 27.36
C ASP A 266 1.29 -9.26 27.75
N LYS A 267 0.93 -10.13 28.69
CA LYS A 267 -0.48 -10.41 28.98
C LYS A 267 -1.23 -9.19 29.52
N SER A 268 -0.64 -8.41 30.42
CA SER A 268 -1.29 -7.25 31.02
C SER A 268 -1.54 -6.12 30.02
N LEU A 269 -0.56 -5.85 29.13
CA LEU A 269 -0.69 -4.87 28.07
C LEU A 269 -1.78 -5.27 27.07
N LEU A 270 -1.78 -6.53 26.64
CA LEU A 270 -2.77 -7.06 25.72
C LEU A 270 -4.17 -7.08 26.36
N GLN A 271 -4.33 -7.53 27.60
CA GLN A 271 -5.64 -7.45 28.28
C GLN A 271 -6.16 -6.00 28.35
N GLY A 272 -5.29 -5.02 28.61
CA GLY A 272 -5.63 -3.60 28.46
C GLY A 272 -6.08 -3.23 27.05
N ALA A 273 -5.40 -3.74 26.02
CA ALA A 273 -5.76 -3.54 24.62
C ALA A 273 -7.13 -4.16 24.27
N TRP A 274 -7.45 -5.34 24.81
CA TRP A 274 -8.74 -6.01 24.61
C TRP A 274 -9.91 -5.25 25.26
N ILE A 275 -9.74 -4.79 26.50
CA ILE A 275 -10.75 -4.00 27.20
C ILE A 275 -10.97 -2.63 26.49
N ASN A 276 -9.95 -2.12 25.79
CA ASN A 276 -10.09 -0.96 24.90
C ASN A 276 -10.71 -1.28 23.53
N SER A 277 -10.90 -2.56 23.19
CA SER A 277 -11.47 -3.02 21.91
C SER A 277 -12.96 -3.32 22.02
N ALA A 278 -13.59 -3.68 20.90
CA ALA A 278 -14.94 -4.24 20.90
C ALA A 278 -14.95 -5.63 21.58
N PRO A 279 -15.96 -5.97 22.39
CA PRO A 279 -17.29 -5.36 22.44
C PRO A 279 -17.43 -4.16 23.39
N HIS A 280 -16.42 -3.88 24.21
CA HIS A 280 -16.44 -2.83 25.23
C HIS A 280 -16.68 -1.43 24.65
N HIS A 281 -17.35 -0.56 25.41
CA HIS A 281 -17.65 0.82 25.01
C HIS A 281 -16.44 1.75 25.19
N ALA A 282 -15.31 1.44 24.55
CA ALA A 282 -14.09 2.25 24.55
C ALA A 282 -13.75 2.75 23.13
N PHE A 283 -12.67 3.53 22.98
CA PHE A 283 -12.27 4.11 21.70
C PHE A 283 -12.12 3.05 20.58
N GLY A 284 -11.50 1.91 20.89
CA GLY A 284 -11.28 0.82 19.95
C GLY A 284 -12.55 0.08 19.52
N ARG A 285 -13.72 0.38 20.11
CA ARG A 285 -15.02 -0.17 19.66
C ARG A 285 -15.34 0.15 18.21
N SER A 286 -14.82 1.27 17.71
CA SER A 286 -14.90 1.70 16.31
C SER A 286 -14.13 0.80 15.34
N LEU A 287 -13.21 -0.03 15.86
CA LEU A 287 -12.34 -0.95 15.13
C LEU A 287 -12.74 -2.41 15.40
N LYS A 288 -14.05 -2.68 15.38
CA LYS A 288 -14.63 -3.97 15.75
C LYS A 288 -14.16 -5.11 14.82
N VAL A 289 -13.77 -6.22 15.44
CA VAL A 289 -13.59 -7.53 14.77
C VAL A 289 -14.72 -8.48 15.14
N GLY A 290 -15.18 -9.31 14.20
CA GLY A 290 -16.23 -10.30 14.42
C GLY A 290 -15.69 -11.64 14.95
N LYS A 291 -16.57 -12.47 15.51
CA LYS A 291 -16.22 -13.83 15.96
C LYS A 291 -15.73 -14.70 14.80
N GLU A 292 -16.25 -14.45 13.60
CA GLU A 292 -15.87 -15.11 12.36
C GLU A 292 -14.41 -14.81 12.04
N GLU A 293 -14.00 -13.54 12.02
CA GLU A 293 -12.61 -13.17 11.79
C GLU A 293 -11.68 -13.63 12.91
N ILE A 294 -12.12 -13.60 14.17
CA ILE A 294 -11.36 -14.13 15.32
C ILE A 294 -11.05 -15.60 15.11
N MET A 295 -12.08 -16.42 14.84
CA MET A 295 -11.91 -17.86 14.64
C MET A 295 -11.16 -18.19 13.34
N GLY A 296 -11.39 -17.41 12.28
CA GLY A 296 -10.64 -17.52 11.03
C GLY A 296 -9.15 -17.23 11.23
N MET A 297 -8.79 -16.21 12.02
CA MET A 297 -7.40 -15.93 12.34
C MET A 297 -6.77 -17.02 13.20
N LEU A 298 -7.46 -17.53 14.21
CA LEU A 298 -6.95 -18.63 15.02
C LEU A 298 -6.66 -19.86 14.14
N ALA A 299 -7.58 -20.21 13.24
CA ALA A 299 -7.37 -21.28 12.26
C ALA A 299 -6.17 -21.02 11.35
N ALA A 300 -5.96 -19.77 10.93
CA ALA A 300 -4.81 -19.42 10.09
C ALA A 300 -3.46 -19.60 10.83
N VAL A 301 -3.39 -19.24 12.11
CA VAL A 301 -2.20 -19.44 12.96
C VAL A 301 -1.96 -20.93 13.25
N GLU A 302 -3.02 -21.71 13.49
CA GLU A 302 -2.95 -23.17 13.59
C GLU A 302 -2.42 -23.82 12.31
N MET A 303 -2.86 -23.34 11.15
CA MET A 303 -2.36 -23.85 9.87
C MET A 303 -0.94 -23.40 9.59
N TRP A 304 -0.51 -22.23 10.08
CA TRP A 304 0.87 -21.78 9.94
C TRP A 304 1.87 -22.78 10.53
N VAL A 305 1.54 -23.43 11.65
CA VAL A 305 2.44 -24.44 12.25
C VAL A 305 2.32 -25.84 11.61
N LYS A 306 1.25 -26.10 10.84
CA LYS A 306 0.99 -27.41 10.21
C LYS A 306 1.38 -27.48 8.74
N ARG A 307 1.38 -26.36 8.03
CA ARG A 307 1.70 -26.28 6.59
C ARG A 307 3.16 -26.61 6.33
N ASP A 308 3.41 -27.34 5.24
CA ASP A 308 4.76 -27.58 4.76
C ASP A 308 5.22 -26.37 3.92
N HIS A 309 5.79 -25.38 4.59
CA HIS A 309 6.32 -24.17 3.95
C HIS A 309 7.42 -24.47 2.93
N LYS A 310 8.16 -25.59 3.06
CA LYS A 310 9.18 -25.97 2.07
C LYS A 310 8.53 -26.51 0.80
N ALA A 311 7.50 -27.34 0.94
CA ALA A 311 6.73 -27.83 -0.21
C ALA A 311 6.02 -26.67 -0.94
N GLU A 312 5.44 -25.73 -0.20
CA GLU A 312 4.84 -24.51 -0.80
C GLU A 312 5.86 -23.69 -1.57
N TRP A 313 7.07 -23.52 -1.02
CA TRP A 313 8.15 -22.83 -1.71
C TRP A 313 8.55 -23.54 -3.01
N ALA A 314 8.72 -24.86 -2.96
CA ALA A 314 9.04 -25.67 -4.13
C ALA A 314 7.92 -25.60 -5.19
N GLU A 315 6.66 -25.56 -4.77
CA GLU A 315 5.51 -25.37 -5.66
C GLU A 315 5.60 -24.01 -6.37
N TRP A 316 5.86 -22.92 -5.63
CA TRP A 316 6.05 -21.59 -6.22
C TRP A 316 7.18 -21.56 -7.23
N GLU A 317 8.33 -22.16 -6.92
CA GLU A 317 9.46 -22.24 -7.85
C GLU A 317 9.08 -23.03 -9.11
N SER A 318 8.31 -24.12 -8.98
CA SER A 318 7.81 -24.89 -10.12
C SER A 318 6.88 -24.07 -11.03
N TRP A 319 6.04 -23.21 -10.45
CA TRP A 319 5.15 -22.31 -11.21
C TRP A 319 5.95 -21.26 -11.96
N LEU A 320 6.94 -20.65 -11.30
CA LEU A 320 7.83 -19.68 -11.93
C LEU A 320 8.68 -20.31 -13.05
N ASP A 321 9.17 -21.55 -12.85
CA ASP A 321 9.91 -22.29 -13.88
C ASP A 321 9.03 -22.59 -15.11
N ARG A 322 7.78 -23.00 -14.91
CA ARG A 322 6.83 -23.21 -16.01
C ARG A 322 6.60 -21.94 -16.81
N ILE A 323 6.43 -20.79 -16.14
CA ILE A 323 6.29 -19.49 -16.81
C ILE A 323 7.57 -19.15 -17.57
N SER A 324 8.73 -19.31 -16.92
CA SER A 324 10.06 -19.08 -17.51
C SER A 324 10.24 -19.88 -18.80
N THR A 325 10.01 -21.19 -18.74
CA THR A 325 10.12 -22.12 -19.87
C THR A 325 9.20 -21.73 -21.02
N SER A 326 7.97 -21.30 -20.72
CA SER A 326 7.02 -20.86 -21.76
C SER A 326 7.53 -19.64 -22.52
N VAL A 327 7.94 -18.59 -21.80
CA VAL A 327 8.28 -17.28 -22.41
C VAL A 327 9.65 -17.29 -23.10
N LYS A 328 10.60 -18.10 -22.65
CA LYS A 328 11.93 -18.28 -23.28
C LYS A 328 11.88 -18.88 -24.70
N ARG A 329 10.72 -19.38 -25.13
CA ARG A 329 10.51 -19.82 -26.52
C ARG A 329 10.43 -18.66 -27.51
N VAL A 330 10.27 -17.42 -27.04
CA VAL A 330 10.29 -16.22 -27.88
C VAL A 330 11.73 -15.71 -27.97
N ASP A 331 12.23 -15.51 -29.19
CA ASP A 331 13.58 -15.01 -29.42
C ASP A 331 13.81 -13.64 -28.74
N GLY A 332 14.98 -13.47 -28.13
CA GLY A 332 15.34 -12.27 -27.38
C GLY A 332 14.71 -12.13 -25.97
N VAL A 333 13.92 -13.10 -25.51
CA VAL A 333 13.37 -13.11 -24.14
C VAL A 333 14.27 -13.90 -23.19
N THR A 334 14.64 -13.29 -22.06
CA THR A 334 15.37 -13.95 -20.97
C THR A 334 14.59 -13.87 -19.67
N THR A 335 14.96 -14.70 -18.69
CA THR A 335 14.33 -14.66 -17.37
C THR A 335 15.33 -14.92 -16.25
N LYS A 336 15.06 -14.37 -15.07
CA LYS A 336 15.80 -14.61 -13.83
C LYS A 336 14.83 -14.77 -12.67
N VAL A 337 15.06 -15.75 -11.80
CA VAL A 337 14.40 -15.82 -10.49
C VAL A 337 15.26 -15.11 -9.47
N ASN A 338 14.69 -14.12 -8.79
CA ASN A 338 15.30 -13.44 -7.66
C ASN A 338 14.78 -14.06 -6.37
N GLN A 339 15.68 -14.58 -5.54
CA GLN A 339 15.37 -15.02 -4.19
C GLN A 339 15.30 -13.82 -3.24
N PRO A 340 14.39 -13.79 -2.25
CA PRO A 340 14.33 -12.68 -1.31
C PRO A 340 15.56 -12.66 -0.41
N SER A 341 15.84 -11.49 0.17
CA SER A 341 16.86 -11.35 1.21
C SER A 341 16.46 -12.15 2.48
N PRO A 342 17.38 -12.29 3.46
CA PRO A 342 17.05 -12.91 4.74
C PRO A 342 16.01 -12.15 5.57
N ASP A 343 15.61 -10.94 5.16
CA ASP A 343 14.54 -10.14 5.77
C ASP A 343 13.23 -10.94 5.86
N LEU A 344 12.38 -10.54 6.82
CA LEU A 344 11.12 -11.21 7.08
C LEU A 344 9.98 -10.64 6.22
N SER A 345 10.14 -9.44 5.65
CA SER A 345 9.08 -8.73 4.92
C SER A 345 8.82 -9.33 3.55
N ASN A 346 7.54 -9.59 3.26
CA ASN A 346 7.04 -10.03 1.95
C ASN A 346 7.90 -11.12 1.30
N ARG A 347 8.32 -12.11 2.09
CA ARG A 347 9.33 -13.09 1.70
C ARG A 347 8.79 -14.08 0.66
N THR A 348 9.09 -13.85 -0.61
CA THR A 348 8.68 -14.67 -1.76
C THR A 348 9.74 -14.60 -2.87
N PRO A 349 9.91 -15.64 -3.70
CA PRO A 349 10.68 -15.52 -4.93
C PRO A 349 9.94 -14.64 -5.95
N GLU A 350 10.69 -13.99 -6.85
CA GLU A 350 10.16 -13.18 -7.95
C GLU A 350 10.79 -13.64 -9.27
N LEU A 351 9.96 -13.98 -10.27
CA LEU A 351 10.44 -14.16 -11.64
C LEU A 351 10.45 -12.81 -12.36
N VAL A 352 11.59 -12.43 -12.92
CA VAL A 352 11.72 -11.28 -13.82
C VAL A 352 11.91 -11.80 -15.24
N VAL A 353 10.99 -11.45 -16.12
CA VAL A 353 11.06 -11.67 -17.58
C VAL A 353 11.57 -10.40 -18.24
N GLN A 354 12.55 -10.50 -19.13
CA GLN A 354 13.26 -9.36 -19.72
C GLN A 354 13.38 -9.51 -21.24
N TRP A 355 13.25 -8.39 -21.95
CA TRP A 355 13.43 -8.33 -23.41
C TRP A 355 13.72 -6.90 -23.88
N ASP A 356 14.11 -6.77 -25.15
CA ASP A 356 14.20 -5.49 -25.84
C ASP A 356 12.85 -5.14 -26.46
N GLY A 357 12.16 -4.15 -25.89
CA GLY A 357 10.86 -3.70 -26.39
C GLY A 357 10.91 -3.07 -27.77
N ALA A 358 12.06 -2.60 -28.25
CA ALA A 358 12.21 -2.08 -29.60
C ALA A 358 12.18 -3.22 -30.63
N LYS A 359 12.76 -4.38 -30.29
CA LYS A 359 12.75 -5.59 -31.13
C LYS A 359 11.39 -6.27 -31.13
N LEU A 360 10.79 -6.45 -29.96
CA LEU A 360 9.49 -7.11 -29.86
C LEU A 360 8.32 -6.15 -30.14
N GLY A 361 8.51 -4.83 -30.09
CA GLY A 361 7.42 -3.89 -30.35
C GLY A 361 6.42 -3.74 -29.20
N ILE A 362 6.74 -4.20 -28.00
CA ILE A 362 5.94 -4.01 -26.77
C ILE A 362 6.85 -3.77 -25.57
N THR A 363 6.46 -2.86 -24.68
CA THR A 363 7.14 -2.59 -23.42
C THR A 363 6.51 -3.35 -22.25
N GLY A 364 7.23 -3.48 -21.14
CA GLY A 364 6.70 -4.13 -19.94
C GLY A 364 5.55 -3.37 -19.28
N GLN A 365 5.51 -2.03 -19.36
CA GLN A 365 4.37 -1.24 -18.90
C GLN A 365 3.13 -1.47 -19.76
N GLU A 366 3.28 -1.47 -21.09
CA GLU A 366 2.19 -1.78 -22.03
C GLU A 366 1.66 -3.20 -21.81
N MET A 367 2.55 -4.18 -21.63
CA MET A 367 2.18 -5.55 -21.31
C MET A 367 1.39 -5.65 -19.99
N ALA A 368 1.88 -5.03 -18.92
CA ALA A 368 1.18 -5.02 -17.63
C ALA A 368 -0.22 -4.40 -17.73
N LYS A 369 -0.40 -3.37 -18.56
CA LYS A 369 -1.70 -2.76 -18.85
C LYS A 369 -2.62 -3.72 -19.63
N LEU A 370 -2.12 -4.33 -20.71
CA LEU A 370 -2.90 -5.28 -21.52
C LEU A 370 -3.37 -6.47 -20.68
N LEU A 371 -2.50 -7.03 -19.85
CA LEU A 371 -2.82 -8.11 -18.91
C LEU A 371 -3.91 -7.70 -17.90
N ARG A 372 -3.87 -6.46 -17.40
CA ARG A 372 -4.87 -5.93 -16.46
C ARG A 372 -6.22 -5.71 -17.12
N ASP A 373 -6.25 -5.22 -18.36
CA ASP A 373 -7.46 -4.68 -18.99
C ASP A 373 -8.28 -5.76 -19.72
N THR A 374 -7.64 -6.86 -20.13
CA THR A 374 -8.23 -7.92 -20.95
C THR A 374 -8.32 -9.27 -20.22
N ASP A 375 -9.40 -10.01 -20.46
CA ASP A 375 -9.68 -11.29 -19.81
C ASP A 375 -8.81 -12.44 -20.37
N PRO A 376 -8.33 -13.39 -19.54
CA PRO A 376 -8.33 -13.34 -18.08
C PRO A 376 -7.43 -12.23 -17.54
N ARG A 377 -7.94 -11.42 -16.61
CA ARG A 377 -7.19 -10.29 -16.06
C ARG A 377 -6.06 -10.78 -15.17
N ILE A 378 -4.83 -10.34 -15.43
CA ILE A 378 -3.65 -10.68 -14.63
C ILE A 378 -3.05 -9.38 -14.12
N ILE A 379 -2.81 -9.31 -12.81
CA ILE A 379 -2.10 -8.20 -12.19
C ILE A 379 -0.68 -8.67 -11.86
N VAL A 380 0.30 -8.16 -12.60
CA VAL A 380 1.73 -8.47 -12.40
C VAL A 380 2.36 -7.59 -11.31
N ALA A 381 3.47 -8.06 -10.75
CA ALA A 381 4.21 -7.35 -9.70
C ALA A 381 4.74 -6.00 -10.17
N ARG A 382 5.36 -5.99 -11.36
CA ARG A 382 5.94 -4.80 -11.98
C ARG A 382 5.98 -4.94 -13.50
N GLY A 383 5.87 -3.83 -14.21
CA GLY A 383 6.19 -3.70 -15.64
C GLY A 383 7.09 -2.48 -15.85
N THR A 384 8.18 -2.63 -16.60
CA THR A 384 9.12 -1.54 -16.91
C THR A 384 9.30 -1.36 -18.42
N GLY A 385 9.86 -0.22 -18.82
CA GLY A 385 9.95 0.21 -20.20
C GLY A 385 8.84 1.20 -20.53
N ASN A 386 9.16 2.24 -21.29
CA ASN A 386 8.28 3.32 -21.69
C ASN A 386 8.61 3.77 -23.11
N ARG A 387 7.63 3.76 -24.01
CA ARG A 387 7.81 4.07 -25.43
C ARG A 387 7.81 5.59 -25.70
N PRO A 388 8.67 6.09 -26.61
CA PRO A 388 9.85 5.44 -27.21
C PRO A 388 11.12 5.59 -26.33
N ALA A 389 11.01 6.33 -25.22
CA ALA A 389 12.15 6.86 -24.46
C ALA A 389 13.03 5.79 -23.77
N SER A 390 12.46 4.65 -23.38
CA SER A 390 13.15 3.58 -22.67
C SER A 390 12.55 2.23 -23.03
N MET A 391 13.05 1.61 -24.09
CA MET A 391 12.48 0.37 -24.63
C MET A 391 12.95 -0.90 -23.90
N ALA A 392 14.01 -0.83 -23.08
CA ALA A 392 14.44 -1.96 -22.25
C ALA A 392 13.33 -2.35 -21.27
N SER A 393 12.82 -3.57 -21.41
CA SER A 393 11.52 -3.94 -20.86
C SER A 393 11.60 -5.15 -19.95
N THR A 394 10.82 -5.09 -18.86
CA THR A 394 10.67 -6.22 -17.94
C THR A 394 9.23 -6.36 -17.45
N VAL A 395 8.83 -7.58 -17.13
CA VAL A 395 7.66 -7.87 -16.30
C VAL A 395 8.07 -8.81 -15.17
N ALA A 396 7.59 -8.52 -13.96
CA ALA A 396 7.86 -9.33 -12.78
C ALA A 396 6.60 -10.07 -12.30
N ILE A 397 6.78 -11.32 -11.90
CA ILE A 397 5.73 -12.22 -11.41
C ILE A 397 6.08 -12.70 -10.01
N VAL A 398 5.13 -12.56 -9.10
CA VAL A 398 5.21 -13.08 -7.73
C VAL A 398 4.20 -14.22 -7.61
N PRO A 399 4.63 -15.45 -7.25
CA PRO A 399 3.76 -16.63 -7.24
C PRO A 399 2.87 -16.70 -5.99
N TYR A 400 3.18 -15.92 -4.96
CA TYR A 400 2.65 -16.12 -3.62
C TYR A 400 1.12 -16.09 -3.49
N GLN A 401 0.44 -15.36 -4.38
CA GLN A 401 -1.02 -15.22 -4.38
C GLN A 401 -1.70 -15.91 -5.57
N MET A 402 -0.91 -16.58 -6.41
CA MET A 402 -1.44 -17.43 -7.47
C MET A 402 -2.04 -18.70 -6.88
N GLN A 403 -3.06 -19.23 -7.54
CA GLN A 403 -3.70 -20.49 -7.21
C GLN A 403 -3.27 -21.58 -8.20
N PRO A 404 -3.40 -22.87 -7.85
CA PRO A 404 -3.13 -23.96 -8.79
C PRO A 404 -3.87 -23.78 -10.12
N GLY A 405 -3.13 -23.75 -11.22
CA GLY A 405 -3.64 -23.51 -12.57
C GLY A 405 -3.40 -22.09 -13.09
N ASP A 406 -3.24 -21.09 -12.22
CA ASP A 406 -2.97 -19.70 -12.62
C ASP A 406 -1.65 -19.61 -13.38
N GLU A 407 -0.66 -20.43 -13.03
CA GLU A 407 0.65 -20.46 -13.68
C GLU A 407 0.56 -20.79 -15.18
N LYS A 408 -0.39 -21.64 -15.56
CA LYS A 408 -0.63 -21.98 -16.97
C LYS A 408 -1.24 -20.81 -17.72
N VAL A 409 -2.19 -20.11 -17.09
CA VAL A 409 -2.85 -18.94 -17.66
C VAL A 409 -1.85 -17.79 -17.82
N VAL A 410 -1.04 -17.51 -16.79
CA VAL A 410 0.01 -16.49 -16.83
C VAL A 410 1.06 -16.83 -17.90
N ALA A 411 1.55 -18.07 -17.92
CA ALA A 411 2.52 -18.54 -18.91
C ALA A 411 2.00 -18.40 -20.36
N GLY A 412 0.73 -18.74 -20.60
CA GLY A 412 0.09 -18.63 -21.91
C GLY A 412 -0.10 -17.18 -22.34
N ARG A 413 -0.60 -16.31 -21.43
CA ARG A 413 -0.85 -14.89 -21.73
C ARG A 413 0.43 -14.10 -21.98
N LEU A 414 1.48 -14.34 -21.19
CA LEU A 414 2.78 -13.71 -21.42
C LEU A 414 3.38 -14.16 -22.75
N TYR A 415 3.39 -15.47 -23.03
CA TYR A 415 3.89 -15.99 -24.30
C TYR A 415 3.13 -15.42 -25.50
N ALA A 416 1.80 -15.33 -25.45
CA ALA A 416 1.00 -14.77 -26.54
C ALA A 416 1.36 -13.31 -26.83
N LEU A 417 1.47 -12.47 -25.79
CA LEU A 417 1.82 -11.06 -25.94
C LEU A 417 3.28 -10.83 -26.37
N LEU A 418 4.21 -11.69 -25.96
CA LEU A 418 5.61 -11.62 -26.37
C LEU A 418 5.82 -12.11 -27.81
N SER A 419 5.15 -13.21 -28.20
CA SER A 419 5.32 -13.82 -29.53
C SER A 419 4.58 -13.08 -30.64
N LYS A 420 3.44 -12.47 -30.33
CA LYS A 420 2.61 -11.72 -31.27
C LYS A 420 2.06 -10.46 -30.60
N PRO A 421 2.91 -9.47 -30.28
CA PRO A 421 2.44 -8.24 -29.65
C PRO A 421 1.49 -7.48 -30.57
N PRO A 422 0.46 -6.81 -30.02
CA PRO A 422 -0.36 -5.91 -30.81
C PRO A 422 0.47 -4.74 -31.33
N LYS A 423 0.08 -4.13 -32.45
CA LYS A 423 0.71 -2.91 -32.92
C LYS A 423 0.40 -1.77 -31.95
N ILE A 424 1.42 -1.16 -31.36
CA ILE A 424 1.32 -0.01 -30.46
C ILE A 424 2.11 1.14 -31.07
N GLU A 425 1.43 2.26 -31.32
CA GLU A 425 2.04 3.46 -31.88
C GLU A 425 2.75 4.25 -30.79
N ASP A 426 3.79 5.00 -31.19
CA ASP A 426 4.43 5.95 -30.28
C ASP A 426 3.42 7.00 -29.80
N PRO A 427 3.58 7.50 -28.56
CA PRO A 427 2.79 8.63 -28.09
C PRO A 427 2.88 9.79 -29.09
N ALA A 428 1.76 10.49 -29.30
CA ALA A 428 1.75 11.66 -30.16
C ALA A 428 2.81 12.67 -29.68
N PRO A 429 3.56 13.30 -30.61
CA PRO A 429 4.56 14.29 -30.24
C PRO A 429 3.89 15.45 -29.48
N PRO A 430 4.63 16.16 -28.61
CA PRO A 430 4.15 17.36 -27.97
C PRO A 430 3.56 18.33 -29.01
N PRO A 431 2.46 19.05 -28.68
CA PRO A 431 1.90 20.06 -29.57
C PRO A 431 2.97 21.05 -30.05
N GLN A 432 2.99 21.31 -31.35
CA GLN A 432 3.90 22.27 -31.96
C GLN A 432 3.35 23.69 -31.84
N GLY A 433 4.24 24.67 -31.68
CA GLY A 433 3.90 26.08 -31.55
C GLY A 433 4.69 26.76 -30.43
N GLN A 434 4.57 28.09 -30.33
CA GLN A 434 5.16 28.85 -29.24
C GLN A 434 4.48 28.47 -27.92
N SER A 435 5.26 28.03 -26.94
CA SER A 435 4.74 27.68 -25.62
C SER A 435 4.15 28.90 -24.90
N ALA A 436 3.01 28.70 -24.23
CA ALA A 436 2.41 29.71 -23.37
C ALA A 436 3.40 30.16 -22.27
N THR A 437 3.36 31.45 -21.93
CA THR A 437 4.18 32.03 -20.86
C THR A 437 3.51 31.86 -19.50
N LEU A 438 3.95 30.85 -18.76
CA LEU A 438 3.37 30.41 -17.49
C LEU A 438 4.14 30.89 -16.26
N ALA A 439 5.33 31.48 -16.41
CA ALA A 439 6.08 32.02 -15.26
C ALA A 439 5.25 33.03 -14.46
N GLY A 440 5.32 32.94 -13.13
CA GLY A 440 4.62 33.79 -12.17
C GLY A 440 3.79 33.00 -11.14
N GLN A 441 3.06 33.75 -10.33
CA GLN A 441 2.15 33.19 -9.32
C GLN A 441 0.78 32.88 -9.94
N TRP A 442 0.20 31.74 -9.55
CA TRP A 442 -1.11 31.29 -9.95
C TRP A 442 -1.95 30.88 -8.74
N GLU A 443 -3.20 31.30 -8.75
CA GLU A 443 -4.24 30.84 -7.82
C GLU A 443 -4.84 29.58 -8.41
N LEU A 444 -4.68 28.44 -7.74
CA LEU A 444 -5.11 27.11 -8.18
C LEU A 444 -6.37 26.70 -7.42
N HIS A 445 -7.45 26.40 -8.13
CA HIS A 445 -8.68 25.88 -7.57
C HIS A 445 -8.85 24.40 -7.92
N LEU A 446 -9.08 23.57 -6.90
CA LEU A 446 -9.24 22.11 -7.00
C LEU A 446 -10.67 21.71 -6.64
N ASP A 447 -11.29 20.92 -7.51
CA ASP A 447 -12.65 20.38 -7.34
C ASP A 447 -12.56 18.91 -6.96
N PHE A 448 -12.52 18.65 -5.65
CA PHE A 448 -12.46 17.32 -5.07
C PHE A 448 -13.85 16.71 -4.89
N VAL A 449 -13.91 15.42 -4.58
CA VAL A 449 -15.18 14.79 -4.20
C VAL A 449 -15.64 15.41 -2.88
N HIS A 450 -16.80 16.07 -2.91
CA HIS A 450 -17.46 16.65 -1.72
C HIS A 450 -16.74 17.84 -1.07
N LEU A 451 -15.90 18.59 -1.80
CA LEU A 451 -15.43 19.94 -1.43
C LEU A 451 -14.49 20.51 -2.51
N THR A 452 -14.13 21.78 -2.35
CA THR A 452 -13.09 22.44 -3.15
C THR A 452 -11.95 22.90 -2.25
N ALA A 453 -10.76 23.11 -2.81
CA ALA A 453 -9.63 23.74 -2.13
C ALA A 453 -8.92 24.77 -3.01
N ASP A 454 -8.44 25.84 -2.40
CA ASP A 454 -7.63 26.86 -3.06
C ASP A 454 -6.16 26.72 -2.64
N HIS A 455 -5.30 26.57 -3.63
CA HIS A 455 -3.87 26.37 -3.54
C HIS A 455 -3.15 27.48 -4.30
N THR A 456 -1.83 27.59 -4.16
CA THR A 456 -1.00 28.53 -4.92
C THR A 456 0.14 27.81 -5.63
N LEU A 457 0.37 28.15 -6.90
CA LEU A 457 1.54 27.71 -7.66
C LEU A 457 2.47 28.89 -7.88
N MET A 458 3.74 28.72 -7.55
CA MET A 458 4.82 29.62 -7.93
C MET A 458 5.59 28.96 -9.06
N LEU A 459 5.48 29.47 -10.29
CA LEU A 459 6.09 28.85 -11.47
C LEU A 459 7.25 29.69 -12.01
N GLU A 460 8.36 29.02 -12.25
CA GLU A 460 9.47 29.45 -13.09
C GLU A 460 9.43 28.66 -14.41
N GLN A 461 9.82 29.32 -15.51
CA GLN A 461 9.81 28.72 -16.83
C GLN A 461 11.14 28.96 -17.55
N ASP A 462 11.75 27.87 -18.01
CA ASP A 462 12.93 27.88 -18.88
C ASP A 462 12.59 27.13 -20.17
N GLY A 463 12.31 27.91 -21.23
CA GLY A 463 11.78 27.38 -22.49
C GLY A 463 10.48 26.59 -22.30
N THR A 464 10.55 25.27 -22.50
CA THR A 464 9.42 24.34 -22.33
C THR A 464 9.36 23.72 -20.94
N ARG A 465 10.37 23.93 -20.09
CA ARG A 465 10.45 23.36 -18.75
C ARG A 465 9.77 24.28 -17.73
N LEU A 466 9.02 23.67 -16.82
CA LEU A 466 8.42 24.33 -15.66
C LEU A 466 9.08 23.81 -14.38
N MET A 467 9.38 24.71 -13.47
CA MET A 467 9.86 24.43 -12.12
C MET A 467 9.16 25.35 -11.13
N GLY A 468 9.17 25.02 -9.84
CA GLY A 468 8.60 25.92 -8.84
C GLY A 468 8.12 25.22 -7.60
N THR A 469 7.16 25.85 -6.92
CA THR A 469 6.60 25.37 -5.65
C THR A 469 5.08 25.33 -5.73
N HIS A 470 4.50 24.25 -5.23
CA HIS A 470 3.07 24.12 -4.99
C HIS A 470 2.79 24.27 -3.50
N HIS A 471 2.04 25.30 -3.13
CA HIS A 471 1.53 25.55 -1.79
C HIS A 471 0.10 25.01 -1.69
N GLY A 472 -0.09 23.92 -0.95
CA GLY A 472 -1.41 23.42 -0.58
C GLY A 472 -1.88 24.01 0.75
N GLU A 473 -3.01 23.51 1.26
CA GLU A 473 -3.63 24.02 2.49
C GLU A 473 -2.73 23.87 3.74
N PHE A 474 -1.97 22.78 3.83
CA PHE A 474 -1.20 22.44 5.03
C PHE A 474 0.31 22.31 4.80
N ALA A 475 0.74 22.17 3.55
CA ALA A 475 2.12 21.88 3.21
C ALA A 475 2.49 22.46 1.85
N SER A 476 3.79 22.62 1.62
CA SER A 476 4.35 23.07 0.35
C SER A 476 5.36 22.05 -0.16
N GLY A 477 5.49 21.94 -1.48
CA GLY A 477 6.46 21.02 -2.08
C GLY A 477 6.84 21.41 -3.50
N ASP A 478 7.96 20.85 -3.95
CA ASP A 478 8.51 21.14 -5.27
C ASP A 478 7.55 20.72 -6.38
N LEU A 479 7.55 21.53 -7.44
CA LEU A 479 6.81 21.33 -8.67
C LEU A 479 7.78 21.25 -9.85
N ASN A 480 7.56 20.29 -10.73
CA ASN A 480 8.28 20.17 -12.00
C ASN A 480 7.33 19.76 -13.11
N GLY A 481 7.56 20.27 -14.32
CA GLY A 481 6.68 20.00 -15.46
C GLY A 481 7.19 20.53 -16.78
N THR A 482 6.30 20.54 -17.76
CA THR A 482 6.56 21.02 -19.11
C THR A 482 5.34 21.71 -19.71
N VAL A 483 5.59 22.65 -20.62
CA VAL A 483 4.60 23.32 -21.47
C VAL A 483 4.99 23.22 -22.94
N ALA A 484 4.04 22.84 -23.79
CA ALA A 484 4.20 22.75 -25.25
C ALA A 484 2.97 23.34 -25.93
N ALA A 485 3.16 24.42 -26.71
CA ALA A 485 2.07 25.30 -27.14
C ALA A 485 1.19 25.71 -25.94
N ASN A 486 -0.10 25.38 -25.95
CA ASN A 486 -1.01 25.60 -24.82
C ASN A 486 -1.16 24.40 -23.89
N ALA A 487 -0.55 23.24 -24.18
CA ALA A 487 -0.67 22.06 -23.33
C ALA A 487 0.31 22.15 -22.15
N VAL A 488 -0.19 21.89 -20.95
CA VAL A 488 0.58 21.95 -19.70
C VAL A 488 0.49 20.64 -18.94
N ARG A 489 1.64 20.16 -18.45
CA ARG A 489 1.74 19.01 -17.54
C ARG A 489 2.74 19.32 -16.46
N PHE A 490 2.38 19.11 -15.20
CA PHE A 490 3.31 19.24 -14.09
C PHE A 490 2.90 18.33 -12.95
N GLN A 491 3.85 18.04 -12.08
CA GLN A 491 3.64 17.24 -10.89
C GLN A 491 4.24 17.94 -9.69
N SER A 492 3.65 17.68 -8.53
CA SER A 492 4.14 18.17 -7.24
C SER A 492 3.95 17.12 -6.17
N SER A 493 4.81 17.13 -5.16
CA SER A 493 4.71 16.20 -4.03
C SER A 493 4.85 16.98 -2.73
N LEU A 494 3.78 17.03 -1.94
CA LEU A 494 3.71 17.78 -0.68
C LEU A 494 3.96 16.84 0.50
N PRO A 495 4.88 17.17 1.43
CA PRO A 495 5.13 16.33 2.60
C PRO A 495 3.93 16.31 3.54
N THR A 496 3.72 15.16 4.18
CA THR A 496 2.80 14.98 5.31
C THR A 496 3.37 13.90 6.23
N ASP A 497 2.84 13.75 7.44
CA ASP A 497 3.39 12.82 8.43
C ASP A 497 3.51 11.39 7.86
N GLY A 498 4.74 10.90 7.76
CA GLY A 498 5.07 9.55 7.29
C GLY A 498 4.93 9.33 5.79
N THR A 499 4.55 10.34 4.99
CA THR A 499 4.34 10.17 3.54
C THR A 499 4.33 11.49 2.76
N ARG A 500 3.88 11.44 1.51
CA ARG A 500 3.69 12.62 0.66
C ARG A 500 2.39 12.52 -0.13
N VAL A 501 1.71 13.65 -0.30
CA VAL A 501 0.57 13.79 -1.21
C VAL A 501 1.08 14.20 -2.58
N SER A 502 0.84 13.35 -3.58
CA SER A 502 1.33 13.54 -4.95
C SER A 502 0.20 14.00 -5.86
N PHE A 503 0.46 15.04 -6.65
CA PHE A 503 -0.46 15.59 -7.65
C PHE A 503 0.19 15.50 -9.03
N GLN A 504 -0.55 15.02 -10.02
CA GLN A 504 -0.12 14.97 -11.42
C GLN A 504 -1.14 15.70 -12.30
N PHE A 505 -0.83 16.94 -12.66
CA PHE A 505 -1.69 17.83 -13.42
C PHE A 505 -1.48 17.63 -14.91
N THR A 506 -2.59 17.59 -15.65
CA THR A 506 -2.63 17.68 -17.10
C THR A 506 -3.72 18.65 -17.50
N GLY A 507 -3.43 19.59 -18.39
CA GLY A 507 -4.39 20.62 -18.78
C GLY A 507 -3.94 21.46 -19.97
N THR A 508 -4.62 22.57 -20.14
CA THR A 508 -4.30 23.60 -21.15
C THR A 508 -4.23 24.98 -20.50
N ALA A 509 -3.44 25.86 -21.10
CA ALA A 509 -3.22 27.23 -20.67
C ALA A 509 -3.54 28.23 -21.79
N GLU A 510 -4.42 29.19 -21.51
CA GLU A 510 -4.82 30.22 -22.47
C GLU A 510 -5.28 31.49 -21.72
N ASN A 511 -4.93 32.67 -22.24
CA ASN A 511 -5.43 33.96 -21.74
C ASN A 511 -5.30 34.16 -20.21
N GLY A 512 -4.15 33.77 -19.64
CA GLY A 512 -3.90 33.90 -18.20
C GLY A 512 -4.68 32.93 -17.32
N LYS A 513 -5.27 31.88 -17.91
CA LYS A 513 -5.97 30.80 -17.21
C LYS A 513 -5.37 29.45 -17.57
N MET A 514 -5.42 28.53 -16.62
CA MET A 514 -5.15 27.11 -16.85
C MET A 514 -6.35 26.28 -16.39
N SER A 515 -6.56 25.11 -16.99
CA SER A 515 -7.56 24.15 -16.50
C SER A 515 -7.26 22.73 -16.97
N GLY A 516 -7.76 21.75 -16.24
CA GLY A 516 -7.64 20.36 -16.66
C GLY A 516 -8.04 19.36 -15.59
N THR A 517 -7.34 18.22 -15.59
CA THR A 517 -7.50 17.14 -14.61
C THR A 517 -6.22 16.96 -13.81
N VAL A 518 -6.35 16.56 -12.56
CA VAL A 518 -5.24 16.18 -11.70
C VAL A 518 -5.45 14.77 -11.20
N ALA A 519 -4.45 13.90 -11.38
CA ALA A 519 -4.43 12.59 -10.75
C ALA A 519 -3.82 12.70 -9.35
N LEU A 520 -4.48 12.08 -8.38
CA LEU A 520 -4.19 12.17 -6.94
C LEU A 520 -3.63 10.84 -6.41
N GLY A 521 -2.94 10.08 -7.28
CA GLY A 521 -2.45 8.75 -6.96
C GLY A 521 -3.59 7.78 -6.65
N GLU A 522 -3.62 7.24 -5.43
CA GLU A 522 -4.63 6.27 -4.99
C GLU A 522 -6.00 6.90 -4.70
N TYR A 523 -6.08 8.23 -4.57
CA TYR A 523 -7.31 8.97 -4.26
C TYR A 523 -8.14 9.33 -5.50
N GLY A 524 -7.75 8.85 -6.69
CA GLY A 524 -8.49 9.06 -7.93
C GLY A 524 -8.06 10.31 -8.69
N GLU A 525 -9.03 11.03 -9.25
CA GLU A 525 -8.82 12.21 -10.09
C GLU A 525 -9.76 13.34 -9.67
N ALA A 526 -9.30 14.58 -9.84
CA ALA A 526 -10.09 15.80 -9.64
C ALA A 526 -9.98 16.73 -10.85
N LYS A 527 -10.88 17.71 -10.94
CA LYS A 527 -10.75 18.82 -11.88
C LYS A 527 -10.01 19.98 -11.22
N TRP A 528 -9.38 20.81 -12.04
CA TRP A 528 -8.72 22.02 -11.55
C TRP A 528 -8.81 23.16 -12.54
N THR A 529 -8.76 24.37 -12.01
CA THR A 529 -8.55 25.62 -12.77
C THR A 529 -7.48 26.45 -12.08
N ALA A 530 -6.81 27.32 -12.80
CA ALA A 530 -5.91 28.29 -12.19
C ALA A 530 -5.94 29.63 -12.91
N THR A 531 -5.81 30.72 -12.16
CA THR A 531 -5.77 32.10 -12.67
C THR A 531 -4.43 32.74 -12.33
N LYS A 532 -3.81 33.39 -13.32
CA LYS A 532 -2.55 34.10 -13.12
C LYS A 532 -2.79 35.31 -12.22
N HIS A 533 -2.01 35.42 -11.15
CA HIS A 533 -2.13 36.52 -10.21
C HIS A 533 -1.77 37.85 -10.89
N GLN A 534 -2.59 38.89 -10.69
CA GLN A 534 -2.32 40.22 -11.21
C GLN A 534 -1.71 41.09 -10.11
N TYR A 535 -0.40 41.36 -10.22
CA TYR A 535 0.26 42.30 -9.33
C TYR A 535 -0.31 43.71 -9.58
N ARG A 536 -0.91 44.33 -8.55
CA ARG A 536 -1.27 45.75 -8.60
C ARG A 536 0.00 46.56 -8.79
N THR A 537 0.17 47.19 -9.96
CA THR A 537 1.19 48.23 -10.13
C THR A 537 0.79 49.43 -9.28
N GLY A 538 1.47 49.62 -8.14
CA GLY A 538 1.29 50.79 -7.30
C GLY A 538 1.59 52.06 -8.10
N GLY A 539 0.57 52.87 -8.36
CA GLY A 539 0.75 54.22 -8.86
C GLY A 539 1.55 55.02 -7.85
N ARG A 540 2.73 55.51 -8.25
CA ARG A 540 3.40 56.63 -7.59
C ARG A 540 2.38 57.77 -7.53
N ARG A 541 1.92 58.13 -6.32
CA ARG A 541 1.35 59.46 -6.10
C ARG A 541 2.51 60.45 -6.27
N GLY A 542 2.42 61.24 -7.33
CA GLY A 542 3.31 62.37 -7.58
C GLY A 542 3.07 63.52 -6.61
#